data_AF-A0A545VYV4-F1
#
_entry.id   AF-A0A545VYV4-F1
#
_cell.length_a   1.000
_cell.length_b   1.000
_cell.length_c   1.000
_cell.angle_alpha   90.00
_cell.angle_beta   90.00
_cell.angle_gamma   90.00
#
_symmetry.space_group_name_H-M   'P 1'
#
loop_
_entity.id
_entity.type
_entity.pdbx_description
1 polymer ?
#
loop_
_entity_poly.entity_id
_entity_poly.type
_entity_poly.pdbx_seq_one_letter_code
_entity_poly.pdbx_strand_id
1 'polypeptide(L)'
;MAATGTASLRQQFSVILIASYIVDWILLAGLAIGSYVLGNIKPNFRNFSLADPNIAFPFAEHETFSNKLLFVCCGVVPVVVIVVVTLIFVPGSTVPKGTPALLIWKRKLWELQITLLGLLMAVGSAWFFVSGLKNMCGKPRPDMLSRCKPDMTNADKYIVGGFKIQGANGQLYSAAICTETDEYKLWDGFRSYPSGHASASAGGLIYLSLYLASKFAVTLPWIMPGSSDNVASHAAFPSRQGQADAQAQNGYEEGNDPSWPLSAKRSSSSKLHGARMRAAAPPVFLLVITLVPFCLSMVISASRWFNYRHHGFDILFGYLIGTICAIYSFRYYHMPIQDGAGWAWGPRNPARAFWAGVGNVGYGSPNSDQVAESADIEAYSQPAISRGANLRTVQQPEANTQYNGQYGTRFEDVEMQRLNHGDNRV
;
A
#
# COMPACT_ATOMS: atom_id res chain seq x y z
N MET A 1 -27.98 12.21 -53.76
CA MET A 1 -27.89 10.91 -53.07
C MET A 1 -27.07 11.10 -51.82
N ALA A 2 -27.69 10.82 -50.68
CA ALA A 2 -27.17 11.05 -49.34
C ALA A 2 -26.26 9.89 -48.89
N ALA A 3 -25.16 10.21 -48.21
CA ALA A 3 -24.43 9.30 -47.31
C ALA A 3 -23.45 10.11 -46.44
N THR A 4 -23.95 11.04 -45.64
CA THR A 4 -23.18 11.59 -44.51
C THR A 4 -23.33 10.62 -43.34
N GLY A 5 -22.33 9.74 -43.20
CA GLY A 5 -22.25 8.76 -42.12
C GLY A 5 -22.24 9.45 -40.76
N THR A 6 -23.30 9.24 -40.00
CA THR A 6 -23.33 9.40 -38.56
C THR A 6 -22.43 8.32 -37.96
N ALA A 7 -21.11 8.57 -37.91
CA ALA A 7 -20.22 7.79 -37.07
C ALA A 7 -20.62 8.04 -35.61
N SER A 8 -21.32 7.08 -35.01
CA SER A 8 -21.78 7.20 -33.65
C SER A 8 -20.59 7.38 -32.71
N LEU A 9 -20.54 8.55 -32.07
CA LEU A 9 -19.76 8.84 -30.86
C LEU A 9 -20.22 7.94 -29.71
N ARG A 10 -19.95 6.64 -29.78
CA ARG A 10 -20.14 5.73 -28.66
C ARG A 10 -18.81 5.06 -28.38
N GLN A 11 -17.96 5.81 -27.68
CA GLN A 11 -16.78 5.31 -26.99
C GLN A 11 -17.27 4.30 -25.94
N GLN A 12 -17.39 3.03 -26.31
CA GLN A 12 -17.94 2.01 -25.42
C GLN A 12 -16.88 1.63 -24.40
N PHE A 13 -17.11 2.00 -23.13
CA PHE A 13 -16.39 1.39 -22.02
C PHE A 13 -16.55 -0.13 -22.14
N SER A 14 -15.44 -0.88 -22.05
CA SER A 14 -15.52 -2.33 -22.02
C SER A 14 -16.37 -2.75 -20.81
N VAL A 15 -17.54 -3.33 -21.08
CA VAL A 15 -18.47 -3.80 -20.05
C VAL A 15 -17.79 -4.82 -19.14
N ILE A 16 -16.90 -5.65 -19.69
CA ILE A 16 -16.11 -6.64 -18.97
C ILE A 16 -15.19 -5.97 -17.94
N LEU A 17 -14.52 -4.89 -18.33
CA LEU A 17 -13.63 -4.14 -17.43
C LEU A 17 -14.41 -3.54 -16.26
N ILE A 18 -15.54 -2.87 -16.55
CA ILE A 18 -16.41 -2.30 -15.52
C ILE A 18 -16.94 -3.39 -14.59
N ALA A 19 -17.40 -4.52 -15.15
CA ALA A 19 -17.89 -5.64 -14.38
C ALA A 19 -16.83 -6.18 -13.40
N SER A 20 -15.56 -6.24 -13.80
CA SER A 20 -14.47 -6.66 -12.90
C SER A 20 -14.34 -5.77 -11.66
N TYR A 21 -14.43 -4.45 -11.81
CA TYR A 21 -14.34 -3.52 -10.67
C TYR A 21 -15.62 -3.50 -9.83
N ILE A 22 -16.78 -3.69 -10.44
CA ILE A 22 -18.04 -3.88 -9.69
C ILE A 22 -17.91 -5.12 -8.79
N VAL A 23 -17.35 -6.21 -9.30
CA VAL A 23 -17.08 -7.41 -8.50
C VAL A 23 -16.13 -7.10 -7.33
N ASP A 24 -15.06 -6.33 -7.54
CA ASP A 24 -14.18 -5.91 -6.44
C ASP A 24 -14.96 -5.16 -5.35
N TRP A 25 -15.80 -4.20 -5.72
CA TRP A 25 -16.65 -3.46 -4.77
C TRP A 25 -17.62 -4.39 -4.02
N ILE A 26 -18.25 -5.33 -4.71
CA ILE A 26 -19.16 -6.31 -4.11
C ILE A 26 -18.41 -7.20 -3.12
N LEU A 27 -17.22 -7.70 -3.49
CA LEU A 27 -16.41 -8.56 -2.62
C LEU A 27 -15.96 -7.81 -1.36
N LEU A 28 -15.53 -6.56 -1.49
CA LEU A 28 -15.12 -5.74 -0.36
C LEU A 28 -16.31 -5.31 0.52
N ALA A 29 -17.48 -5.03 -0.08
CA ALA A 29 -18.71 -4.79 0.67
C ALA A 29 -19.15 -6.07 1.43
N GLY A 30 -19.06 -7.23 0.78
CA GLY A 30 -19.29 -8.54 1.39
C GLY A 30 -18.35 -8.81 2.56
N LEU A 31 -17.07 -8.45 2.44
CA LEU A 31 -16.09 -8.53 3.52
C LEU A 31 -16.49 -7.64 4.73
N ALA A 32 -16.95 -6.41 4.47
CA ALA A 32 -17.41 -5.50 5.52
C ALA A 32 -18.68 -6.04 6.23
N ILE A 33 -19.66 -6.55 5.46
CA ILE A 33 -20.87 -7.18 6.00
C ILE A 33 -20.50 -8.42 6.82
N GLY A 34 -19.65 -9.29 6.28
CA GLY A 34 -19.16 -10.48 6.97
C GLY A 34 -18.47 -10.13 8.29
N SER A 35 -17.67 -9.07 8.32
CA SER A 35 -17.03 -8.56 9.53
C SER A 35 -18.04 -8.09 10.58
N TYR A 36 -19.08 -7.37 10.16
CA TYR A 36 -20.16 -6.94 11.04
C TYR A 36 -20.94 -8.13 11.62
N VAL A 37 -21.26 -9.12 10.78
CA VAL A 37 -21.94 -10.35 11.22
C VAL A 37 -21.07 -11.11 12.22
N LEU A 38 -19.78 -11.32 11.91
CA LEU A 38 -18.83 -11.92 12.86
C LEU A 38 -18.83 -11.16 14.18
N GLY A 39 -18.80 -9.83 14.18
CA GLY A 39 -18.85 -9.01 15.40
C GLY A 39 -20.08 -9.23 16.29
N ASN A 40 -21.17 -9.79 15.77
CA ASN A 40 -22.41 -10.03 16.52
C ASN A 40 -22.61 -11.50 16.96
N ILE A 41 -21.71 -12.40 16.55
CA ILE A 41 -21.77 -13.82 16.97
C ILE A 41 -21.23 -13.96 18.40
N LYS A 42 -21.93 -14.74 19.23
CA LYS A 42 -21.52 -15.07 20.60
C LYS A 42 -20.04 -15.54 20.63
N PRO A 43 -19.16 -14.86 21.39
CA PRO A 43 -17.75 -15.23 21.43
C PRO A 43 -17.54 -16.51 22.24
N ASN A 44 -16.38 -17.13 22.05
CA ASN A 44 -15.89 -18.15 22.97
C ASN A 44 -15.64 -17.55 24.35
N PHE A 45 -15.85 -18.33 25.41
CA PHE A 45 -15.62 -17.90 26.79
C PHE A 45 -14.45 -18.67 27.37
N ARG A 46 -13.29 -18.02 27.46
CA ARG A 46 -12.14 -18.62 28.13
C ARG A 46 -12.35 -18.60 29.64
N ASN A 47 -12.16 -19.75 30.28
CA ASN A 47 -12.19 -19.85 31.75
C ASN A 47 -11.14 -18.92 32.38
N PHE A 48 -11.49 -18.30 33.50
CA PHE A 48 -10.68 -17.29 34.18
C PHE A 48 -10.65 -17.51 35.69
N SER A 49 -9.69 -16.90 36.37
CA SER A 49 -9.61 -16.92 37.84
C SER A 49 -10.17 -15.62 38.40
N LEU A 50 -10.96 -15.70 39.48
CA LEU A 50 -11.43 -14.52 40.20
C LEU A 50 -10.31 -13.78 40.94
N ALA A 51 -9.16 -14.44 41.17
CA ALA A 51 -8.01 -13.88 41.86
C ALA A 51 -7.01 -13.18 40.92
N ASP A 52 -7.26 -13.14 39.61
CA ASP A 52 -6.35 -12.51 38.65
C ASP A 52 -6.49 -10.97 38.67
N PRO A 53 -5.45 -10.22 39.13
CA PRO A 53 -5.52 -8.76 39.20
C PRO A 53 -5.58 -8.11 37.81
N ASN A 54 -5.15 -8.80 36.74
CA ASN A 54 -5.13 -8.22 35.41
C ASN A 54 -6.52 -8.05 34.81
N ILE A 55 -7.55 -8.71 35.36
CA ILE A 55 -8.95 -8.66 34.90
C ILE A 55 -9.90 -7.98 35.89
N ALA A 56 -9.34 -7.40 36.96
CA ALA A 56 -10.07 -6.81 38.09
C ALA A 56 -10.25 -5.28 37.99
N PHE A 57 -9.89 -4.65 36.87
CA PHE A 57 -10.01 -3.21 36.71
C PHE A 57 -11.47 -2.74 36.63
N PRO A 58 -11.75 -1.49 37.06
CA PRO A 58 -13.10 -0.94 36.96
C PRO A 58 -13.53 -0.73 35.51
N PHE A 59 -14.81 -0.95 35.24
CA PHE A 59 -15.39 -0.71 33.93
C PHE A 59 -15.43 0.79 33.65
N ALA A 60 -14.67 1.23 32.64
CA ALA A 60 -14.72 2.61 32.16
C ALA A 60 -15.98 2.81 31.29
N GLU A 61 -17.01 3.45 31.83
CA GLU A 61 -18.28 3.71 31.12
C GLU A 61 -18.09 4.63 29.91
N HIS A 62 -17.23 5.63 30.05
CA HIS A 62 -16.89 6.56 28.98
C HIS A 62 -15.53 6.21 28.37
N GLU A 63 -15.57 5.67 27.15
CA GLU A 63 -14.36 5.48 26.36
C GLU A 63 -13.93 6.81 25.71
N THR A 64 -12.63 7.12 25.73
CA THR A 64 -12.08 8.33 25.06
C THR A 64 -12.40 8.36 23.56
N PHE A 65 -12.31 7.19 22.92
CA PHE A 65 -12.70 7.01 21.53
C PHE A 65 -13.81 5.96 21.47
N SER A 66 -15.05 6.43 21.31
CA SER A 66 -16.20 5.54 21.07
C SER A 66 -16.11 4.91 19.67
N ASN A 67 -16.78 3.77 19.46
CA ASN A 67 -16.92 3.12 18.15
C ASN A 67 -17.38 4.09 17.04
N LYS A 68 -18.27 5.04 17.35
CA LYS A 68 -18.72 6.07 16.40
C LYS A 68 -17.57 7.01 16.00
N LEU A 69 -16.79 7.46 16.98
CA LEU A 69 -15.66 8.34 16.74
C LEU A 69 -14.55 7.60 15.98
N LEU A 70 -14.30 6.33 16.28
CA LEU A 70 -13.35 5.50 15.54
C LEU A 70 -13.73 5.40 14.06
N PHE A 71 -15.01 5.13 13.75
CA PHE A 71 -15.50 5.08 12.37
C PHE A 71 -15.30 6.42 11.64
N VAL A 72 -15.53 7.55 12.33
CA VAL A 72 -15.28 8.88 11.76
C VAL A 72 -13.79 9.09 11.52
N CYS A 73 -12.93 8.85 12.51
CA CYS A 73 -11.49 9.10 12.41
C CYS A 73 -10.79 8.20 11.38
N CYS A 74 -11.20 6.94 11.24
CA CYS A 74 -10.48 5.94 10.45
C CYS A 74 -11.18 5.56 9.14
N GLY A 75 -12.45 5.93 8.97
CA GLY A 75 -13.22 5.76 7.74
C GLY A 75 -13.52 7.10 7.07
N VAL A 76 -14.35 7.93 7.72
CA VAL A 76 -14.87 9.17 7.11
C VAL A 76 -13.77 10.19 6.84
N VAL A 77 -12.91 10.48 7.82
CA VAL A 77 -11.83 11.46 7.67
C VAL A 77 -10.87 11.06 6.54
N PRO A 78 -10.36 9.81 6.46
CA PRO A 78 -9.57 9.38 5.31
C PRO A 78 -10.28 9.53 3.97
N VAL A 79 -11.55 9.16 3.86
CA VAL A 79 -12.33 9.35 2.62
C VAL A 79 -12.37 10.82 2.22
N VAL A 80 -12.70 11.72 3.15
CA VAL A 80 -12.76 13.16 2.89
C VAL A 80 -11.40 13.71 2.46
N VAL A 81 -10.33 13.34 3.16
CA VAL A 81 -8.97 13.79 2.83
C VAL A 81 -8.55 13.26 1.45
N ILE A 82 -8.83 11.99 1.13
CA ILE A 82 -8.54 11.40 -0.19
C ILE A 82 -9.29 12.13 -1.30
N VAL A 83 -10.58 12.43 -1.09
CA VAL A 83 -11.40 13.18 -2.05
C VAL A 83 -10.81 14.57 -2.27
N VAL A 84 -10.53 15.32 -1.20
CA VAL A 84 -9.97 16.68 -1.27
C VAL A 84 -8.61 16.69 -1.97
N VAL A 85 -7.69 15.80 -1.57
CA VAL A 85 -6.34 15.74 -2.15
C VAL A 85 -6.39 15.34 -3.62
N THR A 86 -7.23 14.37 -3.99
CA THR A 86 -7.38 13.94 -5.40
C THR A 86 -8.01 15.03 -6.26
N LEU A 87 -9.02 15.75 -5.74
CA LEU A 87 -9.68 16.81 -6.50
C LEU A 87 -8.79 18.04 -6.68
N ILE A 88 -7.93 18.36 -5.72
CA ILE A 88 -7.07 19.57 -5.76
C ILE A 88 -5.71 19.30 -6.42
N PHE A 89 -4.99 18.25 -6.00
CA PHE A 89 -3.58 18.04 -6.35
C PHE A 89 -3.34 17.04 -7.49
N VAL A 90 -4.38 16.30 -7.91
CA VAL A 90 -4.28 15.33 -9.02
C VAL A 90 -5.10 15.83 -10.20
N PRO A 91 -4.61 15.88 -11.43
CA PRO A 91 -3.27 15.53 -11.85
C PRO A 91 -2.28 16.67 -11.55
N GLY A 92 -1.03 16.30 -11.24
CA GLY A 92 0.02 17.26 -10.91
C GLY A 92 0.49 18.08 -12.13
N SER A 93 1.60 18.79 -11.95
CA SER A 93 2.21 19.65 -12.99
C SER A 93 2.76 18.91 -14.21
N THR A 94 2.62 17.58 -14.28
CA THR A 94 3.12 16.77 -15.39
C THR A 94 2.19 16.79 -16.60
N VAL A 95 0.96 17.28 -16.45
CA VAL A 95 0.01 17.34 -17.57
C VAL A 95 0.40 18.40 -18.60
N PRO A 96 0.52 18.04 -19.90
CA PRO A 96 0.79 19.00 -20.97
C PRO A 96 -0.28 20.10 -21.06
N LYS A 97 0.17 21.35 -21.31
CA LYS A 97 -0.72 22.49 -21.54
C LYS A 97 -1.60 22.21 -22.78
N GLY A 98 -2.92 22.37 -22.66
CA GLY A 98 -3.88 22.14 -23.74
C GLY A 98 -4.63 20.80 -23.69
N THR A 99 -4.45 20.02 -22.63
CA THR A 99 -5.23 18.79 -22.41
C THR A 99 -6.70 19.09 -22.09
N PRO A 100 -7.65 18.35 -22.69
CA PRO A 100 -9.08 18.57 -22.45
C PRO A 100 -9.48 18.17 -21.02
N ALA A 101 -10.38 18.97 -20.42
CA ALA A 101 -10.85 18.76 -19.04
C ALA A 101 -11.44 17.36 -18.81
N LEU A 102 -12.02 16.73 -19.84
CA LEU A 102 -12.59 15.38 -19.76
C LEU A 102 -11.52 14.33 -19.39
N LEU A 103 -10.32 14.42 -19.95
CA LEU A 103 -9.24 13.46 -19.66
C LEU A 103 -8.68 13.65 -18.24
N ILE A 104 -8.60 14.91 -17.81
CA ILE A 104 -8.24 15.27 -16.43
C ILE A 104 -9.25 14.67 -15.44
N TRP A 105 -10.55 14.82 -15.71
CA TRP A 105 -11.61 14.24 -14.87
C TRP A 105 -11.61 12.72 -14.88
N LYS A 106 -11.41 12.07 -16.04
CA LYS A 106 -11.25 10.62 -16.12
C LYS A 106 -10.10 10.16 -15.21
N ARG A 107 -8.96 10.85 -15.20
CA ARG A 107 -7.82 10.51 -14.33
C ARG A 107 -8.11 10.76 -12.85
N LYS A 108 -8.76 11.88 -12.49
CA LYS A 108 -9.17 12.16 -11.10
C LYS A 108 -10.10 11.06 -10.57
N LEU A 109 -11.11 10.67 -11.35
CA LEU A 109 -12.08 9.64 -10.96
C LEU A 109 -11.43 8.25 -10.87
N TRP A 110 -10.46 7.96 -11.76
CA TRP A 110 -9.68 6.73 -11.69
C TRP A 110 -8.87 6.63 -10.39
N GLU A 111 -8.12 7.68 -10.08
CA GLU A 111 -7.33 7.75 -8.85
C GLU A 111 -8.21 7.66 -7.61
N LEU A 112 -9.37 8.32 -7.63
CA LEU A 112 -10.34 8.25 -6.55
C LEU A 112 -10.86 6.83 -6.32
N GLN A 113 -11.34 6.15 -7.37
CA GLN A 113 -11.97 4.84 -7.21
C GLN A 113 -10.98 3.78 -6.73
N ILE A 114 -9.76 3.77 -7.28
CA ILE A 114 -8.70 2.84 -6.86
C ILE A 114 -8.27 3.11 -5.41
N THR A 115 -8.16 4.39 -5.03
CA THR A 115 -7.78 4.74 -3.65
C THR A 115 -8.87 4.40 -2.65
N LEU A 116 -10.15 4.58 -3.00
CA LEU A 116 -11.25 4.19 -2.12
C LEU A 116 -11.37 2.67 -1.98
N LEU A 117 -11.15 1.91 -3.06
CA LEU A 117 -11.05 0.44 -3.01
C LEU A 117 -9.92 0.01 -2.07
N GLY A 118 -8.75 0.63 -2.17
CA GLY A 118 -7.62 0.33 -1.28
C GLY A 118 -7.88 0.65 0.18
N LEU A 119 -8.53 1.79 0.48
CA LEU A 119 -8.93 2.13 1.85
C LEU A 119 -9.94 1.12 2.41
N LEU A 120 -10.96 0.78 1.61
CA LEU A 120 -11.98 -0.20 2.01
C LEU A 120 -11.36 -1.57 2.24
N MET A 121 -10.42 -1.98 1.40
CA MET A 121 -9.68 -3.23 1.57
C MET A 121 -8.83 -3.21 2.85
N ALA A 122 -8.13 -2.11 3.14
CA ALA A 122 -7.29 -1.98 4.33
C ALA A 122 -8.11 -2.08 5.62
N VAL A 123 -9.17 -1.29 5.74
CA VAL A 123 -10.03 -1.27 6.94
C VAL A 123 -10.88 -2.53 7.02
N GLY A 124 -11.46 -2.98 5.90
CA GLY A 124 -12.33 -4.16 5.84
C GLY A 124 -11.59 -5.44 6.20
N SER A 125 -10.39 -5.66 5.66
CA SER A 125 -9.58 -6.85 6.00
C SER A 125 -9.12 -6.83 7.47
N ALA A 126 -8.66 -5.67 7.97
CA ALA A 126 -8.30 -5.51 9.37
C ALA A 126 -9.47 -5.86 10.30
N TRP A 127 -10.67 -5.35 9.99
CA TRP A 127 -11.87 -5.63 10.78
C TRP A 127 -12.31 -7.09 10.70
N PHE A 128 -12.19 -7.71 9.53
CA PHE A 128 -12.50 -9.13 9.34
C PHE A 128 -11.64 -10.03 10.21
N PHE A 129 -10.30 -9.90 10.11
CA PHE A 129 -9.37 -10.72 10.88
C PHE A 129 -9.55 -10.53 12.39
N VAL A 130 -9.71 -9.29 12.84
CA VAL A 130 -9.90 -9.02 14.28
C VAL A 130 -11.22 -9.57 14.79
N SER A 131 -12.32 -9.42 14.05
CA SER A 131 -13.64 -9.92 14.47
C SER A 131 -13.64 -11.45 14.58
N GLY A 132 -13.02 -12.14 13.61
CA GLY A 132 -12.83 -13.59 13.66
C GLY A 132 -12.00 -14.02 14.87
N LEU A 133 -10.81 -13.44 15.04
CA LEU A 133 -9.90 -13.80 16.13
C LEU A 133 -10.50 -13.51 17.52
N LYS A 134 -11.24 -12.41 17.68
CA LYS A 134 -11.95 -12.09 18.92
C LYS A 134 -12.92 -13.17 19.34
N ASN A 135 -13.72 -13.66 18.41
CA ASN A 135 -14.72 -14.69 18.70
C ASN A 135 -14.07 -16.05 18.96
N MET A 136 -12.96 -16.37 18.30
CA MET A 136 -12.25 -17.63 18.50
C MET A 136 -11.51 -17.65 19.84
N CYS A 137 -10.77 -16.58 20.17
CA CYS A 137 -9.89 -16.55 21.33
C CYS A 137 -10.63 -16.32 22.66
N GLY A 138 -11.71 -15.53 22.67
CA GLY A 138 -12.54 -15.37 23.86
C GLY A 138 -11.80 -14.84 25.09
N LYS A 139 -10.76 -14.02 24.90
CA LYS A 139 -9.87 -13.57 25.98
C LYS A 139 -10.57 -12.50 26.84
N PRO A 140 -10.60 -12.65 28.18
CA PRO A 140 -11.15 -11.65 29.08
C PRO A 140 -10.37 -10.33 29.01
N ARG A 141 -11.08 -9.22 29.05
CA ARG A 141 -10.53 -7.85 29.12
C ARG A 141 -10.03 -7.52 30.53
N PRO A 142 -9.23 -6.46 30.67
CA PRO A 142 -8.81 -6.02 32.00
C PRO A 142 -9.96 -5.59 32.92
N ASP A 143 -11.09 -5.19 32.35
CA ASP A 143 -12.31 -4.81 33.06
C ASP A 143 -13.38 -5.93 33.07
N MET A 144 -12.99 -7.19 32.86
CA MET A 144 -13.94 -8.30 32.75
C MET A 144 -14.71 -8.56 34.05
N LEU A 145 -14.05 -8.56 35.21
CA LEU A 145 -14.72 -8.92 36.48
C LEU A 145 -15.78 -7.89 36.89
N SER A 146 -15.51 -6.60 36.64
CA SER A 146 -16.47 -5.53 36.91
C SER A 146 -17.69 -5.58 35.99
N ARG A 147 -17.55 -6.13 34.77
CA ARG A 147 -18.68 -6.44 33.87
C ARG A 147 -19.41 -7.72 34.27
N CYS A 148 -18.69 -8.74 34.70
CA CYS A 148 -19.23 -10.07 35.03
C CYS A 148 -20.14 -10.05 36.26
N LYS A 149 -19.75 -9.30 37.30
CA LYS A 149 -20.39 -9.35 38.63
C LYS A 149 -20.56 -10.80 39.11
N PRO A 150 -19.46 -11.48 39.47
CA PRO A 150 -19.49 -12.91 39.77
C PRO A 150 -20.38 -13.23 40.98
N ASP A 151 -21.17 -14.30 40.88
CA ASP A 151 -21.93 -14.83 42.02
C ASP A 151 -20.98 -15.51 43.02
N MET A 152 -20.60 -14.76 44.05
CA MET A 152 -19.74 -15.24 45.13
C MET A 152 -20.45 -16.25 46.05
N THR A 153 -21.79 -16.30 46.05
CA THR A 153 -22.56 -17.19 46.93
C THR A 153 -22.58 -18.64 46.43
N ASN A 154 -22.60 -18.82 45.10
CA ASN A 154 -22.63 -20.14 44.46
C ASN A 154 -21.35 -20.44 43.65
N ALA A 155 -20.24 -19.80 44.00
CA ALA A 155 -18.99 -19.89 43.23
C ALA A 155 -18.50 -21.33 43.02
N ASP A 156 -18.71 -22.22 44.01
CA ASP A 156 -18.29 -23.62 43.95
C ASP A 156 -18.95 -24.42 42.80
N LYS A 157 -20.14 -24.02 42.35
CA LYS A 157 -20.86 -24.68 41.25
C LYS A 157 -20.19 -24.45 39.89
N TYR A 158 -19.45 -23.36 39.75
CA TYR A 158 -18.93 -22.89 38.46
C TYR A 158 -17.44 -23.19 38.26
N ILE A 159 -16.83 -23.97 39.16
CA ILE A 159 -15.43 -24.37 39.07
C ILE A 159 -15.26 -25.38 37.92
N VAL A 160 -14.38 -25.05 36.98
CA VAL A 160 -14.02 -25.90 35.84
C VAL A 160 -12.66 -26.57 36.05
N GLY A 161 -11.79 -25.99 36.87
CA GLY A 161 -10.47 -26.53 37.15
C GLY A 161 -9.64 -25.64 38.07
N GLY A 162 -8.32 -25.87 38.08
CA GLY A 162 -7.37 -25.14 38.92
C GLY A 162 -6.94 -25.91 40.17
N PHE A 163 -6.04 -25.32 40.95
CA PHE A 163 -5.49 -25.92 42.17
C PHE A 163 -5.99 -25.17 43.41
N LYS A 164 -6.26 -25.92 44.48
CA LYS A 164 -6.53 -25.37 45.81
C LYS A 164 -5.25 -25.51 46.63
N ILE A 165 -4.60 -24.39 46.94
CA ILE A 165 -3.49 -24.35 47.91
C ILE A 165 -3.98 -23.52 49.09
N GLN A 166 -3.66 -23.94 50.31
CA GLN A 166 -3.98 -23.16 51.51
C GLN A 166 -3.40 -21.75 51.38
N GLY A 167 -4.27 -20.73 51.36
CA GLY A 167 -3.89 -19.32 51.21
C GLY A 167 -3.81 -18.79 49.78
N ALA A 168 -4.02 -19.62 48.74
CA ALA A 168 -4.03 -19.17 47.34
C ALA A 168 -5.15 -19.83 46.53
N ASN A 169 -6.08 -19.00 46.04
CA ASN A 169 -7.19 -19.43 45.20
C ASN A 169 -6.76 -19.50 43.72
N GLY A 170 -6.22 -20.65 43.31
CA GLY A 170 -5.84 -20.95 41.92
C GLY A 170 -6.97 -21.54 41.08
N GLN A 171 -8.24 -21.34 41.47
CA GLN A 171 -9.40 -21.94 40.84
C GLN A 171 -9.81 -21.19 39.56
N LEU A 172 -10.23 -21.97 38.56
CA LEU A 172 -10.75 -21.47 37.30
C LEU A 172 -12.26 -21.63 37.25
N TYR A 173 -12.95 -20.55 36.91
CA TYR A 173 -14.39 -20.47 36.82
C TYR A 173 -14.84 -20.32 35.38
N SER A 174 -16.02 -20.89 35.09
CA SER A 174 -16.72 -20.67 33.83
C SER A 174 -17.38 -19.29 33.79
N ALA A 175 -17.58 -18.73 32.60
CA ALA A 175 -18.34 -17.49 32.41
C ALA A 175 -19.79 -17.55 32.91
N ALA A 176 -20.34 -18.74 33.16
CA ALA A 176 -21.66 -18.93 33.74
C ALA A 176 -21.79 -18.41 35.19
N ILE A 177 -20.68 -18.07 35.87
CA ILE A 177 -20.70 -17.42 37.19
C ILE A 177 -21.18 -15.96 37.14
N CYS A 178 -21.16 -15.34 35.95
CA CYS A 178 -21.53 -13.94 35.78
C CYS A 178 -23.04 -13.73 35.94
N THR A 179 -23.43 -12.74 36.73
CA THR A 179 -24.84 -12.40 37.00
C THR A 179 -25.37 -11.24 36.14
N GLU A 180 -24.52 -10.63 35.31
CA GLU A 180 -24.88 -9.51 34.45
C GLU A 180 -25.98 -9.89 33.45
N THR A 181 -27.04 -9.07 33.41
CA THR A 181 -28.22 -9.32 32.56
C THR A 181 -28.01 -8.86 31.12
N ASP A 182 -27.09 -7.93 30.90
CA ASP A 182 -26.73 -7.44 29.56
C ASP A 182 -25.71 -8.37 28.89
N GLU A 183 -26.20 -9.22 28.00
CA GLU A 183 -25.37 -10.14 27.22
C GLU A 183 -24.32 -9.40 26.37
N TYR A 184 -24.64 -8.24 25.80
CA TYR A 184 -23.70 -7.49 24.97
C TYR A 184 -22.51 -6.98 25.79
N LYS A 185 -22.79 -6.45 26.98
CA LYS A 185 -21.74 -5.99 27.92
C LYS A 185 -20.83 -7.13 28.35
N LEU A 186 -21.41 -8.30 28.61
CA LEU A 186 -20.69 -9.52 28.98
C LEU A 186 -19.83 -10.02 27.82
N TRP A 187 -20.40 -10.14 26.61
CA TRP A 187 -19.70 -10.62 25.43
C TRP A 187 -18.56 -9.70 25.03
N ASP A 188 -18.75 -8.38 25.12
CA ASP A 188 -17.65 -7.43 24.89
C ASP A 188 -16.52 -7.63 25.90
N GLY A 189 -16.83 -8.02 27.14
CA GLY A 189 -15.83 -8.36 28.17
C GLY A 189 -14.88 -9.50 27.78
N PHE A 190 -15.32 -10.45 26.95
CA PHE A 190 -14.50 -11.58 26.47
C PHE A 190 -13.86 -11.35 25.09
N ARG A 191 -13.93 -10.13 24.56
CA ARG A 191 -13.39 -9.76 23.24
C ARG A 191 -12.16 -8.87 23.34
N SER A 192 -11.22 -9.23 24.23
CA SER A 192 -9.98 -8.46 24.42
C SER A 192 -8.97 -8.65 23.29
N TYR A 193 -8.72 -9.88 22.85
CA TYR A 193 -7.66 -10.15 21.87
C TYR A 193 -8.22 -10.42 20.47
N PRO A 194 -7.68 -9.80 19.41
CA PRO A 194 -6.83 -8.60 19.38
C PRO A 194 -7.66 -7.29 19.43
N SER A 195 -7.01 -6.13 19.62
CA SER A 195 -7.73 -4.86 19.71
C SER A 195 -8.26 -4.35 18.36
N GLY A 196 -9.59 -4.22 18.25
CA GLY A 196 -10.25 -3.68 17.05
C GLY A 196 -10.02 -2.20 16.82
N HIS A 197 -9.91 -1.40 17.89
CA HIS A 197 -9.60 0.03 17.76
C HIS A 197 -8.19 0.25 17.23
N ALA A 198 -7.22 -0.51 17.75
CA ALA A 198 -5.84 -0.42 17.30
C ALA A 198 -5.70 -0.87 15.83
N SER A 199 -6.37 -1.96 15.45
CA SER A 199 -6.32 -2.47 14.09
C SER A 199 -7.03 -1.58 13.07
N ALA A 200 -8.24 -1.10 13.37
CA ALA A 200 -8.97 -0.22 12.47
C ALA A 200 -8.28 1.14 12.30
N SER A 201 -7.72 1.68 13.39
CA SER A 201 -6.98 2.94 13.33
C SER A 201 -5.66 2.80 12.57
N ALA A 202 -4.91 1.73 12.78
CA ALA A 202 -3.76 1.40 11.95
C ALA A 202 -4.16 1.23 10.48
N GLY A 203 -5.18 0.42 10.20
CA GLY A 203 -5.66 0.14 8.84
C GLY A 203 -6.03 1.41 8.06
N GLY A 204 -6.88 2.27 8.63
CA GLY A 204 -7.37 3.47 7.93
C GLY A 204 -6.37 4.63 7.90
N LEU A 205 -5.73 4.94 9.03
CA LEU A 205 -4.88 6.13 9.13
C LEU A 205 -3.45 5.89 8.63
N ILE A 206 -2.91 4.67 8.73
CA ILE A 206 -1.62 4.35 8.10
C ILE A 206 -1.81 4.30 6.59
N TYR A 207 -2.92 3.73 6.09
CA TYR A 207 -3.23 3.79 4.67
C TYR A 207 -3.32 5.25 4.18
N LEU A 208 -4.00 6.12 4.94
CA LEU A 208 -4.04 7.56 4.65
C LEU A 208 -2.65 8.19 4.66
N SER A 209 -1.80 7.86 5.65
CA SER A 209 -0.42 8.34 5.72
C SER A 209 0.38 7.95 4.48
N LEU A 210 0.28 6.68 4.05
CA LEU A 210 0.95 6.16 2.85
C LEU A 210 0.43 6.84 1.57
N TYR A 211 -0.89 7.07 1.49
CA TYR A 211 -1.51 7.82 0.39
C TYR A 211 -1.01 9.27 0.32
N LEU A 212 -0.96 9.98 1.45
CA LEU A 212 -0.44 11.35 1.48
C LEU A 212 1.05 11.37 1.12
N ALA A 213 1.82 10.41 1.62
CA ALA A 213 3.24 10.28 1.30
C ALA A 213 3.47 10.04 -0.21
N SER A 214 2.60 9.26 -0.85
CA SER A 214 2.68 9.03 -2.29
C SER A 214 2.28 10.26 -3.11
N LYS A 215 1.21 10.97 -2.75
CA LYS A 215 0.77 12.16 -3.48
C LYS A 215 1.69 13.37 -3.31
N PHE A 216 2.36 13.49 -2.17
CA PHE A 216 3.29 14.60 -1.89
C PHE A 216 4.77 14.22 -2.09
N ALA A 217 5.06 13.04 -2.65
CA ALA A 217 6.41 12.54 -2.87
C ALA A 217 7.29 12.59 -1.60
N VAL A 218 6.70 12.30 -0.44
CA VAL A 218 7.43 12.20 0.82
C VAL A 218 8.04 10.80 0.90
N THR A 219 9.28 10.69 0.42
CA THR A 219 10.08 9.47 0.50
C THR A 219 11.36 9.72 1.28
N LEU A 220 11.90 8.65 1.88
CA LEU A 220 13.28 8.69 2.32
C LEU A 220 14.15 8.83 1.06
N PRO A 221 15.05 9.83 0.99
CA PRO A 221 15.91 10.04 -0.17
C PRO A 221 16.68 8.76 -0.48
N TRP A 222 16.48 8.22 -1.68
CA TRP A 222 17.09 6.98 -2.15
C TRP A 222 17.64 7.18 -3.57
N ILE A 223 18.73 6.49 -3.89
CA ILE A 223 19.34 6.52 -5.23
C ILE A 223 18.92 5.25 -5.97
N MET A 224 18.23 5.41 -7.10
CA MET A 224 17.81 4.29 -7.96
C MET A 224 19.03 3.42 -8.35
N PRO A 225 19.03 2.11 -8.02
CA PRO A 225 20.09 1.19 -8.46
C PRO A 225 20.17 1.18 -9.99
N GLY A 226 21.37 1.36 -10.54
CA GLY A 226 21.62 1.42 -12.00
C GLY A 226 21.67 2.85 -12.58
N SER A 227 21.39 3.89 -11.78
CA SER A 227 21.56 5.29 -12.20
C SER A 227 22.92 5.90 -11.81
N SER A 228 23.78 5.09 -11.17
CA SER A 228 25.00 5.45 -10.45
C SER A 228 26.30 4.86 -11.01
N ASP A 229 26.27 4.22 -12.19
CA ASP A 229 27.46 3.53 -12.72
C ASP A 229 28.62 4.47 -13.10
N ASN A 230 28.39 5.79 -13.07
CA ASN A 230 29.42 6.79 -13.29
C ASN A 230 29.93 7.34 -11.95
N VAL A 231 31.22 7.11 -11.63
CA VAL A 231 31.92 7.68 -10.46
C VAL A 231 31.74 9.21 -10.37
N ALA A 232 31.70 9.89 -11.53
CA ALA A 232 31.46 11.32 -11.62
C ALA A 232 30.05 11.77 -11.16
N SER A 233 29.07 10.86 -11.07
CA SER A 233 27.74 11.15 -10.52
C SER A 233 27.74 11.30 -8.98
N HIS A 234 28.77 10.79 -8.30
CA HIS A 234 28.97 10.96 -6.85
C HIS A 234 29.91 12.12 -6.51
N ALA A 235 30.54 12.76 -7.50
CA ALA A 235 31.42 13.89 -7.28
C ALA A 235 30.66 15.11 -6.71
N ALA A 236 31.33 15.87 -5.84
CA ALA A 236 30.78 17.11 -5.30
C ALA A 236 30.55 18.18 -6.39
N PHE A 237 31.37 18.14 -7.45
CA PHE A 237 31.28 19.04 -8.61
C PHE A 237 31.38 18.22 -9.92
N PRO A 238 30.30 17.54 -10.35
CA PRO A 238 30.31 16.70 -11.56
C PRO A 238 30.76 17.44 -12.82
N SER A 239 30.44 18.73 -12.91
CA SER A 239 30.83 19.62 -14.02
C SER A 239 32.35 19.88 -14.09
N ARG A 240 33.06 19.82 -12.96
CA ARG A 240 34.53 19.97 -12.93
C ARG A 240 35.24 18.66 -13.21
N GLN A 241 34.66 17.53 -12.82
CA GLN A 241 35.21 16.20 -13.06
C GLN A 241 35.29 15.90 -14.57
N GLY A 242 34.21 16.17 -15.31
CA GLY A 242 34.18 15.96 -16.76
C GLY A 242 35.14 16.85 -17.56
N GLN A 243 35.59 17.97 -16.99
CA GLN A 243 36.66 18.80 -17.57
C GLN A 243 38.06 18.26 -17.26
N ALA A 244 38.27 17.69 -16.07
CA ALA A 244 39.56 17.10 -15.68
C ALA A 244 39.90 15.86 -16.53
N ASP A 245 38.92 14.99 -16.80
CA ASP A 245 39.10 13.80 -17.64
C ASP A 245 39.39 14.19 -19.11
N ALA A 246 38.71 15.23 -19.61
CA ALA A 246 38.94 15.77 -20.96
C ALA A 246 40.30 16.46 -21.10
N GLN A 247 40.89 16.96 -20.01
CA GLN A 247 42.19 17.64 -20.01
C GLN A 247 43.35 16.65 -19.81
N ALA A 248 43.12 15.53 -19.10
CA ALA A 248 44.07 14.42 -18.99
C ALA A 248 44.25 13.64 -20.31
N GLN A 249 43.21 13.56 -21.14
CA GLN A 249 43.30 12.92 -22.47
C GLN A 249 44.06 13.73 -23.52
N ASN A 250 44.19 15.05 -23.36
CA ASN A 250 44.90 15.91 -24.32
C ASN A 250 46.39 16.10 -23.96
N GLY A 251 46.93 15.29 -23.05
CA GLY A 251 48.30 15.43 -22.53
C GLY A 251 49.40 14.75 -23.34
N TYR A 252 49.08 14.03 -24.43
CA TYR A 252 50.07 13.25 -25.18
C TYR A 252 49.76 13.20 -26.68
N GLU A 253 49.80 14.34 -27.37
CA GLU A 253 49.93 14.32 -28.83
C GLU A 253 50.65 15.60 -29.28
N GLU A 254 51.97 15.54 -29.20
CA GLU A 254 52.89 16.45 -29.89
C GLU A 254 52.98 15.95 -31.33
N GLY A 255 52.13 16.48 -32.21
CA GLY A 255 51.98 16.01 -33.58
C GLY A 255 51.20 16.99 -34.45
N ASN A 256 51.95 17.83 -35.14
CA ASN A 256 51.59 18.87 -36.09
C ASN A 256 50.54 18.43 -37.15
N ASP A 257 49.33 19.02 -37.14
CA ASP A 257 48.45 19.09 -38.33
C ASP A 257 47.44 20.25 -38.22
N PRO A 258 47.39 21.21 -39.18
CA PRO A 258 46.45 22.31 -39.20
C PRO A 258 45.20 21.92 -40.01
N SER A 259 44.40 20.98 -39.52
CA SER A 259 43.04 20.78 -40.05
C SER A 259 42.06 20.70 -38.90
N TRP A 260 41.28 21.76 -38.77
CA TRP A 260 40.33 21.95 -37.69
C TRP A 260 38.96 21.39 -38.10
N PRO A 261 38.37 20.41 -37.40
CA PRO A 261 36.93 20.25 -37.43
C PRO A 261 36.34 20.96 -36.21
N LEU A 262 35.69 22.11 -36.44
CA LEU A 262 34.90 22.86 -35.45
C LEU A 262 33.65 22.08 -34.98
N SER A 263 33.54 20.78 -35.28
CA SER A 263 32.28 20.01 -35.17
C SER A 263 32.33 18.79 -34.24
N ALA A 264 33.45 18.49 -33.60
CA ALA A 264 33.56 17.32 -32.70
C ALA A 264 33.35 17.65 -31.20
N LYS A 265 32.87 18.85 -30.86
CA LYS A 265 32.77 19.31 -29.46
C LYS A 265 31.36 19.68 -29.03
N ARG A 266 30.36 18.82 -29.26
CA ARG A 266 29.03 19.03 -28.64
C ARG A 266 28.06 17.85 -28.56
N SER A 267 28.50 16.59 -28.68
CA SER A 267 27.54 15.47 -28.74
C SER A 267 27.60 14.43 -27.62
N SER A 268 28.21 14.73 -26.47
CA SER A 268 28.00 13.92 -25.26
C SER A 268 28.17 14.73 -23.98
N SER A 269 27.51 15.89 -23.91
CA SER A 269 27.08 16.39 -22.61
C SER A 269 25.72 15.76 -22.31
N SER A 270 25.70 14.44 -22.10
CA SER A 270 24.67 13.90 -21.24
C SER A 270 24.82 14.70 -19.94
N LYS A 271 23.83 15.52 -19.61
CA LYS A 271 23.90 16.38 -18.41
C LYS A 271 24.05 15.44 -17.23
N LEU A 272 25.29 15.22 -16.81
CA LEU A 272 25.65 14.35 -15.71
C LEU A 272 25.23 15.08 -14.43
N HIS A 273 23.93 15.03 -14.15
CA HIS A 273 23.39 15.51 -12.90
C HIS A 273 23.86 14.55 -11.83
N GLY A 274 24.67 15.05 -10.88
CA GLY A 274 25.10 14.25 -9.74
C GLY A 274 23.90 13.69 -8.99
N ALA A 275 24.06 12.54 -8.35
CA ALA A 275 23.00 11.86 -7.60
C ALA A 275 22.32 12.79 -6.59
N ARG A 276 23.07 13.74 -6.02
CA ARG A 276 22.57 14.79 -5.10
C ARG A 276 21.56 15.76 -5.73
N MET A 277 21.60 15.97 -7.04
CA MET A 277 20.68 16.86 -7.75
C MET A 277 19.39 16.14 -8.19
N ARG A 278 19.32 14.82 -8.06
CA ARG A 278 18.16 14.00 -8.44
C ARG A 278 17.18 13.79 -7.28
N ALA A 279 17.64 13.90 -6.04
CA ALA A 279 16.82 13.74 -4.85
C ALA A 279 17.19 14.79 -3.81
N ALA A 280 16.20 15.56 -3.37
CA ALA A 280 16.31 16.45 -2.21
C ALA A 280 15.34 15.97 -1.13
N ALA A 281 15.66 16.25 0.14
CA ALA A 281 14.74 15.96 1.22
C ALA A 281 13.45 16.80 1.03
N PRO A 282 12.26 16.19 1.15
CA PRO A 282 11.00 16.93 1.09
C PRO A 282 10.94 17.92 2.28
N PRO A 283 10.26 19.07 2.11
CA PRO A 283 10.14 20.05 3.17
C PRO A 283 9.39 19.46 4.39
N VAL A 284 9.83 19.86 5.58
CA VAL A 284 9.38 19.27 6.86
C VAL A 284 7.86 19.35 7.07
N PHE A 285 7.19 20.38 6.56
CA PHE A 285 5.74 20.50 6.71
C PHE A 285 4.98 19.38 5.97
N LEU A 286 5.49 18.89 4.83
CA LEU A 286 4.89 17.73 4.14
C LEU A 286 5.08 16.46 4.96
N LEU A 287 6.25 16.31 5.59
CA LEU A 287 6.49 15.20 6.52
C LEU A 287 5.47 15.23 7.67
N VAL A 288 5.24 16.39 8.29
CA VAL A 288 4.24 16.55 9.36
C VAL A 288 2.84 16.15 8.86
N ILE A 289 2.41 16.65 7.70
CA ILE A 289 1.10 16.29 7.10
C ILE A 289 0.97 14.77 6.92
N THR A 290 2.03 14.10 6.45
CA THR A 290 2.00 12.66 6.26
C THR A 290 2.02 11.87 7.57
N LEU A 291 2.68 12.38 8.62
CA LEU A 291 2.81 11.71 9.92
C LEU A 291 1.62 11.92 10.85
N VAL A 292 0.85 13.00 10.71
CA VAL A 292 -0.30 13.28 11.59
C VAL A 292 -1.30 12.11 11.66
N PRO A 293 -1.74 11.48 10.54
CA PRO A 293 -2.60 10.31 10.60
C PRO A 293 -1.98 9.14 11.36
N PHE A 294 -0.69 8.88 11.16
CA PHE A 294 0.05 7.84 11.87
C PHE A 294 0.15 8.12 13.38
N CYS A 295 0.39 9.38 13.77
CA CYS A 295 0.38 9.77 15.18
C CYS A 295 -1.01 9.61 15.81
N LEU A 296 -2.07 9.96 15.06
CA LEU A 296 -3.44 9.79 15.51
C LEU A 296 -3.80 8.32 15.73
N SER A 297 -3.34 7.38 14.88
CA SER A 297 -3.57 5.95 15.11
C SER A 297 -2.90 5.44 16.39
N MET A 298 -1.71 5.94 16.70
CA MET A 298 -1.03 5.62 17.97
C MET A 298 -1.79 6.14 19.18
N VAL A 299 -2.33 7.37 19.14
CA VAL A 299 -3.13 7.94 20.24
C VAL A 299 -4.43 7.13 20.45
N ILE A 300 -5.13 6.78 19.38
CA ILE A 300 -6.34 5.93 19.45
C ILE A 300 -5.99 4.57 20.07
N SER A 301 -4.86 3.97 19.68
CA SER A 301 -4.40 2.68 20.21
C SER A 301 -4.03 2.78 21.69
N ALA A 302 -3.28 3.80 22.09
CA ALA A 302 -2.92 4.06 23.48
C ALA A 302 -4.14 4.28 24.38
N SER A 303 -5.23 4.85 23.83
CA SER A 303 -6.50 5.01 24.55
C SER A 303 -7.11 3.73 25.09
N ARG A 304 -6.76 2.59 24.48
CA ARG A 304 -7.26 1.29 24.93
C ARG A 304 -6.54 0.77 26.16
N TRP A 305 -5.30 1.20 26.38
CA TRP A 305 -4.50 0.84 27.54
C TRP A 305 -4.98 1.60 28.78
N PHE A 306 -5.04 2.94 28.73
CA PHE A 306 -5.39 3.74 29.91
C PHE A 306 -6.88 3.66 30.29
N ASN A 307 -7.77 3.27 29.37
CA ASN A 307 -9.18 2.98 29.68
C ASN A 307 -9.41 1.53 30.16
N TYR A 308 -8.35 0.76 30.44
CA TYR A 308 -8.41 -0.64 30.89
C TYR A 308 -9.21 -1.57 29.96
N ARG A 309 -9.25 -1.26 28.66
CA ARG A 309 -10.03 -2.02 27.68
C ARG A 309 -9.25 -3.18 27.07
N HIS A 310 -7.93 -3.08 27.03
CA HIS A 310 -7.06 -4.05 26.38
C HIS A 310 -5.70 -4.14 27.07
N HIS A 311 -5.12 -5.34 27.06
CA HIS A 311 -3.73 -5.53 27.42
C HIS A 311 -2.82 -5.01 26.30
N GLY A 312 -1.57 -4.67 26.61
CA GLY A 312 -0.61 -4.14 25.64
C GLY A 312 -0.35 -5.10 24.49
N PHE A 313 -0.28 -6.40 24.78
CA PHE A 313 -0.18 -7.46 23.78
C PHE A 313 -1.34 -7.44 22.78
N ASP A 314 -2.58 -7.22 23.27
CA ASP A 314 -3.77 -7.18 22.42
C ASP A 314 -3.75 -5.96 21.49
N ILE A 315 -3.20 -4.85 21.97
CA ILE A 315 -3.03 -3.60 21.22
C ILE A 315 -1.95 -3.77 20.15
N LEU A 316 -0.78 -4.30 20.51
CA LEU A 316 0.33 -4.50 19.58
C LEU A 316 -0.04 -5.43 18.42
N PHE A 317 -0.68 -6.57 18.69
CA PHE A 317 -1.14 -7.48 17.64
C PHE A 317 -2.26 -6.87 16.78
N GLY A 318 -3.20 -6.15 17.40
CA GLY A 318 -4.23 -5.41 16.66
C GLY A 318 -3.61 -4.39 15.71
N TYR A 319 -2.68 -3.58 16.20
CA TYR A 319 -1.98 -2.56 15.44
C TYR A 319 -1.14 -3.17 14.30
N LEU A 320 -0.46 -4.29 14.57
CA LEU A 320 0.31 -5.03 13.57
C LEU A 320 -0.58 -5.54 12.43
N ILE A 321 -1.70 -6.18 12.75
CA ILE A 321 -2.69 -6.66 11.75
C ILE A 321 -3.13 -5.47 10.88
N GLY A 322 -3.53 -4.36 11.50
CA GLY A 322 -3.98 -3.18 10.76
C GLY A 322 -2.88 -2.58 9.88
N THR A 323 -1.64 -2.54 10.37
CA THR A 323 -0.48 -2.04 9.61
C THR A 323 -0.18 -2.92 8.39
N ILE A 324 -0.20 -4.24 8.56
CA ILE A 324 0.00 -5.20 7.45
C ILE A 324 -1.10 -5.02 6.41
N CYS A 325 -2.36 -4.95 6.82
CA CYS A 325 -3.49 -4.69 5.94
C CYS A 325 -3.33 -3.36 5.17
N ALA A 326 -2.95 -2.28 5.85
CA ALA A 326 -2.71 -0.98 5.24
C ALA A 326 -1.61 -1.02 4.17
N ILE A 327 -0.44 -1.61 4.50
CA ILE A 327 0.69 -1.72 3.58
C ILE A 327 0.32 -2.60 2.39
N TYR A 328 -0.31 -3.76 2.63
CA TYR A 328 -0.72 -4.67 1.57
C TYR A 328 -1.72 -4.02 0.61
N SER A 329 -2.79 -3.43 1.13
CA SER A 329 -3.81 -2.76 0.31
C SER A 329 -3.24 -1.56 -0.44
N PHE A 330 -2.33 -0.79 0.17
CA PHE A 330 -1.65 0.29 -0.52
C PHE A 330 -0.81 -0.23 -1.69
N ARG A 331 0.02 -1.26 -1.49
CA ARG A 331 0.84 -1.85 -2.57
C ARG A 331 0.03 -2.55 -3.66
N TYR A 332 -1.14 -3.08 -3.30
CA TYR A 332 -2.03 -3.74 -4.25
C TYR A 332 -2.64 -2.74 -5.26
N TYR A 333 -2.94 -1.51 -4.82
CA TYR A 333 -3.65 -0.51 -5.63
C TYR A 333 -2.76 0.65 -6.09
N HIS A 334 -1.65 0.92 -5.41
CA HIS A 334 -0.70 1.97 -5.74
C HIS A 334 0.68 1.41 -6.07
N MET A 335 1.37 2.13 -6.95
CA MET A 335 2.77 1.85 -7.20
C MET A 335 3.63 2.15 -5.96
N PRO A 336 4.80 1.51 -5.82
CA PRO A 336 5.72 1.80 -4.73
C PRO A 336 6.02 3.30 -4.64
N ILE A 337 6.02 3.86 -3.43
CA ILE A 337 6.19 5.31 -3.21
C ILE A 337 7.51 5.82 -3.83
N GLN A 338 8.55 4.96 -3.89
CA GLN A 338 9.87 5.30 -4.43
C GLN A 338 9.89 5.43 -5.97
N ASP A 339 9.11 4.61 -6.68
CA ASP A 339 9.22 4.48 -8.15
C ASP A 339 7.96 4.95 -8.89
N GLY A 340 6.83 5.02 -8.19
CA GLY A 340 5.50 5.22 -8.76
C GLY A 340 5.11 6.66 -9.04
N ALA A 341 5.95 7.64 -8.69
CA ALA A 341 5.65 9.07 -8.78
C ALA A 341 4.28 9.47 -8.16
N GLY A 342 3.80 8.70 -7.19
CA GLY A 342 2.51 8.92 -6.53
C GLY A 342 1.27 8.39 -7.25
N TRP A 343 1.40 7.67 -8.36
CA TRP A 343 0.26 7.19 -9.15
C TRP A 343 -0.30 5.85 -8.68
N ALA A 344 -1.61 5.67 -8.84
CA ALA A 344 -2.26 4.37 -8.72
C ALA A 344 -1.92 3.49 -9.93
N TRP A 345 -2.14 2.18 -9.81
CA TRP A 345 -2.03 1.29 -10.97
C TRP A 345 -3.05 1.66 -12.05
N GLY A 346 -2.65 1.50 -13.31
CA GLY A 346 -3.53 1.72 -14.46
C GLY A 346 -4.66 0.69 -14.56
N PRO A 347 -5.62 0.90 -15.48
CA PRO A 347 -6.73 -0.03 -15.68
C PRO A 347 -6.26 -1.40 -16.16
N ARG A 348 -6.97 -2.45 -15.72
CA ARG A 348 -6.78 -3.82 -16.21
C ARG A 348 -7.06 -3.90 -17.71
N ASN A 349 -6.39 -4.83 -18.40
CA ASN A 349 -6.73 -5.18 -19.77
C ASN A 349 -8.08 -5.92 -19.79
N PRO A 350 -9.07 -5.50 -20.62
CA PRO A 350 -10.35 -6.20 -20.76
C PRO A 350 -10.24 -7.71 -21.00
N ALA A 351 -9.25 -8.16 -21.77
CA ALA A 351 -9.04 -9.58 -22.07
C ALA A 351 -8.57 -10.40 -20.84
N ARG A 352 -7.99 -9.73 -19.85
CA ARG A 352 -7.42 -10.33 -18.62
C ARG A 352 -8.09 -9.80 -17.35
N ALA A 353 -9.25 -9.15 -17.48
CA ALA A 353 -9.84 -8.36 -16.39
C ALA A 353 -10.22 -9.19 -15.15
N PHE A 354 -10.68 -10.43 -15.35
CA PHE A 354 -11.04 -11.35 -14.26
C PHE A 354 -9.91 -12.31 -13.88
N TRP A 355 -9.09 -12.70 -14.85
CA TRP A 355 -8.00 -13.64 -14.64
C TRP A 355 -6.94 -13.45 -15.72
N ALA A 356 -5.71 -13.21 -15.30
CA ALA A 356 -4.59 -13.06 -16.25
C ALA A 356 -4.09 -14.41 -16.78
N GLY A 357 -4.31 -15.53 -16.08
CA GLY A 357 -3.70 -16.81 -16.42
C GLY A 357 -2.30 -16.98 -15.82
N VAL A 358 -1.93 -18.23 -15.55
CA VAL A 358 -0.56 -18.57 -15.13
C VAL A 358 0.38 -18.35 -16.31
N GLY A 359 1.53 -17.71 -16.08
CA GLY A 359 2.53 -17.41 -17.12
C GLY A 359 2.41 -16.04 -17.78
N ASN A 360 1.30 -15.31 -17.57
CA ASN A 360 1.14 -13.95 -18.08
C ASN A 360 1.70 -12.91 -17.10
N VAL A 361 2.43 -11.92 -17.63
CA VAL A 361 3.04 -10.83 -16.84
C VAL A 361 1.97 -9.79 -16.47
N GLY A 362 1.15 -10.13 -15.48
CA GLY A 362 0.21 -9.22 -14.83
C GLY A 362 -1.11 -8.96 -15.57
N TYR A 363 -1.90 -8.03 -15.00
CA TYR A 363 -3.25 -7.67 -15.46
C TYR A 363 -3.28 -6.45 -16.39
N GLY A 364 -2.12 -5.85 -16.67
CA GLY A 364 -1.98 -4.71 -17.57
C GLY A 364 -1.87 -5.09 -19.04
N SER A 365 -1.79 -4.10 -19.92
CA SER A 365 -1.55 -4.33 -21.34
C SER A 365 -0.11 -4.82 -21.57
N PRO A 366 0.08 -5.93 -22.30
CA PRO A 366 1.40 -6.34 -22.71
C PRO A 366 1.82 -5.46 -23.89
N ASN A 367 2.78 -4.56 -23.68
CA ASN A 367 3.63 -4.14 -24.81
C ASN A 367 4.70 -5.22 -25.11
N SER A 368 4.75 -6.31 -24.33
CA SER A 368 5.70 -7.42 -24.46
C SER A 368 5.24 -8.55 -25.39
N ASP A 369 3.94 -8.68 -25.66
CA ASP A 369 3.43 -9.85 -26.40
C ASP A 369 3.70 -9.74 -27.91
N GLN A 370 4.00 -8.54 -28.43
CA GLN A 370 4.54 -8.40 -29.78
C GLN A 370 5.99 -8.90 -29.93
N VAL A 371 6.73 -9.06 -28.83
CA VAL A 371 8.12 -9.57 -28.84
C VAL A 371 8.15 -11.07 -28.58
N ALA A 372 7.21 -11.60 -27.77
CA ALA A 372 7.10 -13.02 -27.49
C ALA A 372 6.56 -13.81 -28.70
N GLU A 373 5.61 -13.27 -29.45
CA GLU A 373 5.04 -13.96 -30.64
C GLU A 373 6.05 -14.04 -31.81
N SER A 374 7.10 -13.21 -31.82
CA SER A 374 8.23 -13.32 -32.75
C SER A 374 9.35 -14.25 -32.28
N ALA A 375 9.37 -14.66 -31.00
CA ALA A 375 10.43 -15.50 -30.44
C ALA A 375 10.12 -17.00 -30.56
N ASP A 376 8.86 -17.38 -30.81
CA ASP A 376 8.44 -18.79 -30.90
C ASP A 376 8.56 -19.38 -32.31
N ILE A 377 9.11 -18.63 -33.28
CA ILE A 377 9.50 -19.12 -34.61
C ILE A 377 10.99 -18.81 -34.86
N GLU A 378 11.90 -19.20 -33.96
CA GLU A 378 13.29 -19.43 -34.35
C GLU A 378 14.01 -20.40 -33.41
N ALA A 379 14.26 -21.59 -33.96
CA ALA A 379 15.37 -22.48 -33.66
C ALA A 379 15.43 -23.18 -32.29
N TYR A 380 15.01 -24.45 -32.32
CA TYR A 380 15.71 -25.54 -31.64
C TYR A 380 17.24 -25.40 -31.74
N SER A 381 17.92 -25.28 -30.60
CA SER A 381 18.99 -26.22 -30.19
C SER A 381 19.31 -26.02 -28.69
N GLN A 382 19.06 -27.06 -27.91
CA GLN A 382 19.67 -27.29 -26.59
C GLN A 382 21.00 -28.08 -26.77
N PRO A 383 21.82 -28.37 -25.73
CA PRO A 383 21.87 -27.85 -24.34
C PRO A 383 23.32 -27.53 -23.85
N ALA A 384 23.49 -26.97 -22.63
CA ALA A 384 24.33 -27.53 -21.53
C ALA A 384 24.89 -26.47 -20.53
N ILE A 385 24.39 -26.56 -19.28
CA ILE A 385 25.08 -26.57 -17.97
C ILE A 385 26.56 -26.08 -17.91
N SER A 386 26.86 -25.09 -17.07
CA SER A 386 27.82 -25.19 -15.93
C SER A 386 28.19 -23.84 -15.28
N ARG A 387 28.37 -23.91 -13.95
CA ARG A 387 28.84 -22.93 -12.97
C ARG A 387 30.23 -22.31 -13.26
N GLY A 388 30.50 -21.12 -12.69
CA GLY A 388 31.77 -20.84 -11.99
C GLY A 388 32.57 -19.59 -12.41
N ALA A 389 32.64 -18.63 -11.48
CA ALA A 389 33.78 -17.79 -11.05
C ALA A 389 34.84 -17.20 -12.05
N ASN A 390 35.02 -15.87 -11.94
CA ASN A 390 36.27 -15.06 -11.87
C ASN A 390 37.43 -15.28 -12.88
N LEU A 391 37.72 -14.26 -13.71
CA LEU A 391 38.96 -13.43 -13.78
C LEU A 391 39.30 -12.88 -15.20
N ARG A 392 39.60 -11.56 -15.22
CA ARG A 392 40.57 -10.78 -16.04
C ARG A 392 40.53 -10.74 -17.58
N THR A 393 40.23 -9.51 -18.06
CA THR A 393 40.93 -8.66 -19.05
C THR A 393 41.60 -9.30 -20.28
N VAL A 394 41.05 -9.05 -21.48
CA VAL A 394 41.80 -8.79 -22.74
C VAL A 394 41.00 -7.80 -23.62
N GLN A 395 41.77 -6.98 -24.33
CA GLN A 395 41.49 -5.85 -25.23
C GLN A 395 40.60 -6.16 -26.47
N GLN A 396 39.81 -5.15 -26.84
CA GLN A 396 39.07 -4.79 -28.09
C GLN A 396 39.42 -5.47 -29.44
N PRO A 397 38.52 -5.49 -30.47
CA PRO A 397 37.93 -4.28 -31.07
C PRO A 397 36.44 -4.29 -31.49
N GLU A 398 35.90 -3.06 -31.47
CA GLU A 398 34.82 -2.46 -32.27
C GLU A 398 33.78 -3.33 -33.00
N ALA A 399 32.51 -3.17 -32.60
CA ALA A 399 31.37 -3.30 -33.49
C ALA A 399 30.28 -2.29 -33.10
N ASN A 400 30.10 -1.28 -33.95
CA ASN A 400 29.02 -0.30 -33.92
C ASN A 400 27.66 -0.99 -33.84
N THR A 401 26.89 -0.74 -32.79
CA THR A 401 25.43 -0.80 -32.86
C THR A 401 24.81 0.27 -31.96
N GLN A 402 24.19 1.21 -32.65
CA GLN A 402 23.58 2.43 -32.16
C GLN A 402 22.26 2.10 -31.45
N TYR A 403 22.30 1.82 -30.15
CA TYR A 403 21.09 1.67 -29.33
C TYR A 403 20.63 3.06 -28.85
N ASN A 404 19.61 3.59 -29.51
CA ASN A 404 18.98 4.87 -29.19
C ASN A 404 18.07 4.70 -27.96
N GLY A 405 18.58 5.04 -26.77
CA GLY A 405 17.84 4.99 -25.51
C GLY A 405 16.86 6.17 -25.38
N GLN A 406 15.65 6.00 -25.86
CA GLN A 406 14.53 6.94 -25.69
C GLN A 406 13.55 6.44 -24.62
N TYR A 407 14.04 6.29 -23.38
CA TYR A 407 13.19 6.06 -22.19
C TYR A 407 13.12 7.36 -21.40
N GLY A 408 12.01 8.10 -21.52
CA GLY A 408 11.81 9.27 -20.67
C GLY A 408 10.59 10.13 -20.96
N THR A 409 9.99 10.04 -22.15
CA THR A 409 8.89 10.97 -22.51
C THR A 409 7.65 10.31 -23.11
N ARG A 410 7.60 8.97 -23.21
CA ARG A 410 6.47 8.27 -23.87
C ARG A 410 5.44 7.65 -22.94
N PHE A 411 5.62 7.70 -21.62
CA PHE A 411 4.68 7.02 -20.71
C PHE A 411 3.33 7.76 -20.61
N GLU A 412 3.34 9.10 -20.61
CA GLU A 412 2.12 9.91 -20.48
C GLU A 412 1.27 9.94 -21.76
N ASP A 413 1.91 10.01 -22.93
CA ASP A 413 1.21 10.01 -24.22
C ASP A 413 0.54 8.66 -24.52
N VAL A 414 1.17 7.56 -24.09
CA VAL A 414 0.63 6.21 -24.28
C VAL A 414 -0.55 5.96 -23.33
N GLU A 415 -0.56 6.53 -22.13
CA GLU A 415 -1.68 6.40 -21.18
C GLU A 415 -2.92 7.21 -21.63
N MET A 416 -2.70 8.40 -22.22
CA MET A 416 -3.75 9.23 -22.82
C MET A 416 -4.28 8.66 -24.14
N GLN A 417 -3.43 8.04 -24.96
CA GLN A 417 -3.84 7.32 -26.17
C GLN A 417 -4.56 5.99 -25.84
N ARG A 418 -4.21 5.31 -24.73
CA ARG A 418 -4.89 4.08 -24.26
C ARG A 418 -6.31 4.32 -23.77
N LEU A 419 -6.66 5.54 -23.32
CA LEU A 419 -8.05 5.92 -23.06
C LEU A 419 -8.88 6.12 -24.34
N ASN A 420 -8.22 6.23 -25.51
CA ASN A 420 -8.86 6.58 -26.78
C ASN A 420 -8.77 5.50 -27.87
N HIS A 421 -7.85 4.54 -27.80
CA HIS A 421 -7.72 3.48 -28.80
C HIS A 421 -8.05 2.09 -28.23
N GLY A 422 -9.27 1.66 -28.52
CA GLY A 422 -9.69 0.27 -28.51
C GLY A 422 -10.49 0.01 -29.77
N ASP A 423 -9.88 0.16 -30.95
CA ASP A 423 -10.28 -0.59 -32.14
C ASP A 423 -9.29 -0.38 -33.29
N ASN A 424 -8.77 -1.49 -33.81
CA ASN A 424 -8.27 -1.68 -35.16
C ASN A 424 -7.63 -3.07 -35.24
N ARG A 425 -8.44 -4.09 -35.49
CA ARG A 425 -8.03 -5.23 -36.30
C ARG A 425 -9.16 -5.61 -37.26
N VAL A 426 -8.84 -5.49 -38.54
CA VAL A 426 -9.43 -6.21 -39.67
C VAL A 426 -9.37 -7.71 -39.41
#